data_AF-A0A377WCV7-F1
#
_entry.id   AF-A0A377WCV7-F1
#
_cell.length_a   1.000
_cell.length_b   1.000
_cell.length_c   1.000
_cell.angle_alpha   90.00
_cell.angle_beta   90.00
_cell.angle_gamma   90.00
#
_symmetry.space_group_name_H-M   'P 1'
#
loop_
_entity.id
_entity.type
_entity.pdbx_description
1 polymer ?
#
loop_
_entity_poly.entity_id
_entity_poly.type
_entity_poly.pdbx_seq_one_letter_code
_entity_poly.pdbx_strand_id
1 'polypeptide(L)' 'MFNESVATNVTISIGLTPLINDNIEQALARADGALYEAKNKGRNIILAS' A
#
# COMPACT_ATOMS: atom_id res chain seq x y z
N MET A 1 -0.67 -17.40 -28.53
CA MET A 1 -1.24 -18.04 -27.32
C MET A 1 -0.56 -17.42 -26.10
N PHE A 2 -1.29 -16.62 -25.33
CA PHE A 2 -0.85 -16.25 -23.98
C PHE A 2 -0.93 -17.51 -23.13
N ASN A 3 0.21 -17.98 -22.59
CA ASN A 3 0.22 -19.10 -21.67
C ASN A 3 -0.24 -18.59 -20.31
N GLU A 4 -1.55 -18.67 -20.05
CA GLU A 4 -2.17 -18.33 -18.77
C GLU A 4 -1.51 -19.07 -17.60
N SER A 5 -0.93 -20.25 -17.86
CA SER A 5 -0.24 -21.10 -16.89
C SER A 5 1.14 -20.59 -16.45
N VAL A 6 1.67 -19.53 -17.08
CA VAL A 6 2.94 -18.85 -16.71
C VAL A 6 2.70 -17.36 -16.40
N ALA A 7 1.44 -16.95 -16.19
CA ALA A 7 1.15 -15.58 -15.76
C ALA A 7 1.39 -15.45 -14.25
N THR A 8 2.42 -14.69 -13.85
CA THR A 8 2.62 -14.34 -12.44
C THR A 8 1.60 -13.28 -12.02
N ASN A 9 0.61 -13.67 -11.24
CA ASN A 9 -0.34 -12.74 -10.63
C ASN A 9 0.34 -12.05 -9.44
N VAL A 10 0.55 -10.73 -9.56
CA VAL A 10 1.16 -9.91 -8.51
C VAL A 10 0.14 -8.88 -8.03
N THR A 11 0.01 -8.75 -6.71
CA THR A 11 -0.79 -7.71 -6.07
C THR A 11 0.09 -6.80 -5.23
N ILE A 12 -0.32 -5.55 -5.04
CA ILE A 12 0.35 -4.59 -4.16
C ILE A 12 -0.60 -4.14 -3.05
N SER A 13 -0.03 -3.76 -1.91
CA SER A 13 -0.75 -3.06 -0.84
C SER A 13 -0.19 -1.64 -0.75
N ILE A 14 -1.03 -0.65 -0.48
CA ILE A 14 -0.66 0.76 -0.53
C ILE A 14 -1.16 1.44 0.75
N GLY A 15 -0.28 2.18 1.42
CA GLY A 15 -0.63 3.13 2.46
C GLY A 15 -0.62 4.56 1.92
N LEU A 16 -1.67 5.33 2.19
CA LEU A 16 -1.85 6.69 1.71
C LEU A 16 -2.11 7.64 2.89
N THR A 17 -1.59 8.86 2.82
CA THR A 17 -1.87 9.89 3.83
C THR A 17 -1.73 11.29 3.22
N PRO A 18 -2.49 12.30 3.68
CA PRO A 18 -2.29 13.68 3.23
C PRO A 18 -0.99 14.25 3.81
N LEU A 19 -0.26 15.04 3.02
CA LEU A 19 0.81 15.88 3.55
C LEU A 19 0.18 17.08 4.28
N ILE A 20 0.57 17.29 5.54
CA ILE A 20 0.03 18.36 6.39
C ILE A 20 1.20 19.20 6.88
N ASN A 21 1.11 20.53 6.73
CA ASN A 21 2.11 21.50 7.18
C ASN A 21 3.54 21.19 6.69
N ASP A 22 3.68 20.62 5.50
CA ASP A 22 4.95 20.18 4.91
C ASP A 22 5.79 19.24 5.78
N ASN A 23 5.17 18.56 6.76
CA ASN A 23 5.85 17.60 7.62
C ASN A 23 5.95 16.23 6.93
N ILE A 24 7.00 16.07 6.13
CA ILE A 24 7.25 14.85 5.34
C ILE A 24 7.51 13.65 6.24
N GLU A 25 8.30 13.78 7.32
CA GLU A 25 8.62 12.65 8.21
C GLU A 25 7.36 12.05 8.83
N GLN A 26 6.45 12.89 9.32
CA GLN A 26 5.20 12.45 9.88
C GLN A 26 4.25 11.86 8.82
N ALA A 27 4.26 12.39 7.59
CA ALA A 27 3.50 11.81 6.48
C ALA A 27 4.05 10.42 6.11
N LEU A 28 5.36 10.24 6.03
CA LEU A 28 5.96 8.94 5.76
C LEU A 28 5.61 7.92 6.84
N ALA A 29 5.72 8.30 8.12
CA ALA A 29 5.36 7.43 9.24
C ALA A 29 3.88 6.99 9.21
N ARG A 30 2.96 7.89 8.88
CA ARG A 30 1.53 7.56 8.74
C ARG A 30 1.25 6.67 7.53
N ALA A 31 1.85 6.97 6.38
CA ALA A 31 1.71 6.15 5.18
C ALA A 31 2.25 4.73 5.40
N ASP A 32 3.40 4.59 6.07
CA ASP A 32 3.95 3.28 6.42
C ASP A 32 3.05 2.51 7.39
N GLY A 33 2.50 3.20 8.41
CA GLY A 33 1.50 2.63 9.31
C GLY A 33 0.27 2.09 8.57
N ALA A 34 -0.29 2.88 7.64
CA ALA A 34 -1.42 2.45 6.82
C ALA A 34 -1.07 1.28 5.90
N LEU A 35 0.14 1.27 5.34
CA LEU A 35 0.64 0.15 4.52
C LEU A 35 0.75 -1.13 5.35
N TYR A 36 1.26 -1.03 6.57
CA TYR A 36 1.41 -2.17 7.46
C TYR A 36 0.06 -2.76 7.86
N GLU A 37 -0.93 -1.90 8.15
CA GLU A 37 -2.30 -2.31 8.42
C GLU A 37 -2.96 -2.96 7.19
N ALA A 38 -2.77 -2.40 5.99
CA ALA A 38 -3.26 -3.00 4.74
C ALA A 38 -2.69 -4.42 4.52
N LYS A 39 -1.41 -4.66 4.86
CA LYS A 39 -0.81 -6.00 4.82
C LYS A 39 -1.44 -6.94 5.84
N ASN A 40 -1.68 -6.48 7.07
CA ASN A 40 -2.28 -7.28 8.14
C ASN A 40 -3.76 -7.60 7.90
N LYS A 41 -4.48 -6.79 7.12
CA LYS A 41 -5.86 -7.05 6.69
C LYS A 41 -6.00 -8.05 5.54
N GLY A 42 -4.89 -8.62 5.03
CA GLY A 42 -4.91 -9.63 3.97
C GLY A 42 -4.20 -9.23 2.67
N ARG A 43 -3.53 -8.06 2.62
CA ARG A 43 -2.89 -7.50 1.41
C ARG A 43 -3.89 -7.17 0.30
N ASN A 44 -3.39 -6.71 -0.86
CA ASN A 44 -4.19 -6.25 -1.99
C ASN A 44 -5.22 -5.18 -1.61
N ILE A 45 -4.84 -4.28 -0.69
CA ILE A 45 -5.70 -3.25 -0.10
C ILE A 45 -4.97 -1.91 -0.19
N ILE A 46 -5.73 -0.87 -0.49
CA ILE A 46 -5.33 0.52 -0.30
C ILE A 46 -5.95 1.02 1.00
N LEU A 47 -5.14 1.57 1.89
CA LEU A 47 -5.61 2.14 3.15
C LEU A 47 -5.13 3.59 3.28
N ALA A 48 -6.05 4.50 3.62
CA ALA A 48 -5.77 5.90 3.84
C ALA A 48 -5.89 6.28 5.33
N SER A 49 -4.91 7.00 5.87
CA SER A 49 -4.84 7.45 7.27
C SER A 49 -4.42 8.92 7.42
#